data_AF-A0A2W5AW24-F1
#
_entry.id   AF-A0A2W5AW24-F1
#
_cell.length_a   1.000
_cell.length_b   1.000
_cell.length_c   1.000
_cell.angle_alpha   90.00
_cell.angle_beta   90.00
_cell.angle_gamma   90.00
#
_symmetry.space_group_name_H-M   'P 1'
#
loop_
_entity.id
_entity.type
_entity.pdbx_description
1 polymer ?
#
loop_
_entity_poly.entity_id
_entity_poly.type
_entity_poly.pdbx_seq_one_letter_code
_entity_poly.pdbx_strand_id
1 'polypeptide(L)' 'MHSKVQTIARLKSMVFLIEEALRIADEGDNALLGAKLSDCIDNLQTALVKIGSQVEVGRRIIKDSLPMAPASLAI' A
#
# COMPACT_ATOMS: atom_id res chain seq x y z
N MET A 1 -5.88 -17.82 0.74
CA MET A 1 -5.33 -16.84 1.70
C MET A 1 -4.65 -15.73 0.91
N HIS A 2 -5.24 -14.53 0.83
CA HIS A 2 -4.59 -13.40 0.14
C HIS A 2 -3.43 -12.87 0.99
N SER A 3 -2.22 -12.77 0.43
CA SER A 3 -1.08 -12.25 1.18
C SER A 3 -1.21 -10.73 1.36
N LYS A 4 -0.72 -10.19 2.48
CA LYS A 4 -0.72 -8.72 2.72
C LYS A 4 -0.05 -7.95 1.57
N VAL A 5 0.98 -8.53 0.95
CA VAL A 5 1.67 -7.96 -0.22
C VAL A 5 0.76 -7.88 -1.44
N GLN A 6 -0.02 -8.93 -1.72
CA GLN A 6 -1.01 -8.91 -2.80
C GLN A 6 -2.12 -7.87 -2.53
N THR A 7 -2.54 -7.72 -1.28
CA THR A 7 -3.51 -6.67 -0.90
C THR A 7 -2.96 -5.27 -1.14
N ILE A 8 -1.69 -5.00 -0.77
CA ILE A 8 -1.02 -3.73 -1.05
C ILE A 8 -0.95 -3.46 -2.57
N ALA A 9 -0.55 -4.46 -3.36
CA ALA A 9 -0.47 -4.32 -4.80
C ALA A 9 -1.84 -3.98 -5.42
N ARG A 10 -2.90 -4.68 -5.00
CA ARG A 10 -4.27 -4.41 -5.45
C ARG A 10 -4.73 -3.00 -5.09
N LEU A 11 -4.49 -2.56 -3.86
CA LEU A 11 -4.87 -1.21 -3.41
C LEU A 11 -4.13 -0.13 -4.20
N LYS A 12 -2.84 -0.31 -4.51
CA LYS A 12 -2.09 0.59 -5.39
C LYS A 12 -2.66 0.66 -6.80
N SER A 13 -3.06 -0.48 -7.37
CA SER A 13 -3.74 -0.49 -8.68
C SER A 13 -5.08 0.23 -8.65
N MET A 14 -5.85 0.12 -7.55
CA MET A 14 -7.11 0.85 -7.40
C MET A 14 -6.89 2.37 -7.32
N VAL A 15 -5.89 2.83 -6.56
CA VAL A 15 -5.55 4.26 -6.49
C VAL A 15 -5.27 4.82 -7.88
N PHE A 16 -4.42 4.14 -8.67
CA PHE A 16 -4.11 4.56 -10.05
C PHE A 16 -5.37 4.70 -10.92
N LEU A 17 -6.29 3.73 -10.86
CA LEU A 17 -7.53 3.80 -11.64
C LEU A 17 -8.44 4.96 -11.21
N ILE A 18 -8.44 5.31 -9.92
CA ILE A 18 -9.23 6.41 -9.38
C ILE A 18 -8.59 7.76 -9.72
N GLU A 19 -7.26 7.85 -9.75
CA GLU A 19 -6.53 9.03 -10.25
C GLU A 19 -6.86 9.31 -11.73
N GLU A 20 -6.94 8.28 -12.57
CA GLU A 20 -7.38 8.44 -13.95
C GLU A 20 -8.86 8.85 -14.04
N ALA A 21 -9.72 8.33 -13.17
CA ALA A 21 -11.12 8.75 -13.09
C ALA A 21 -11.25 10.23 -12.64
N LEU A 22 -10.39 10.68 -11.73
CA LEU A 22 -10.33 12.07 -11.28
C LEU A 22 -9.93 12.98 -12.43
N ARG A 23 -8.89 12.61 -13.19
CA ARG A 23 -8.47 13.34 -14.39
C ARG A 23 -9.62 13.50 -15.39
N ILE A 24 -10.39 12.44 -15.65
CA ILE A 24 -11.56 12.49 -16.54
C ILE A 24 -12.67 13.39 -15.95
N ALA A 25 -12.89 13.35 -14.64
CA ALA A 25 -13.88 14.19 -13.97
C ALA A 25 -13.50 15.69 -14.04
N ASP A 26 -12.21 16.01 -13.92
CA ASP A 26 -11.68 17.37 -14.06
C ASP A 26 -11.77 17.85 -15.51
N GLU A 27 -11.43 17.00 -16.49
CA GLU A 27 -11.61 17.28 -17.92
C GLU A 27 -13.09 17.51 -18.30
N GLY A 28 -14.01 16.82 -17.60
CA GLY A 28 -15.45 16.91 -17.79
C GLY A 28 -16.17 17.96 -16.93
N ASP A 29 -15.41 18.81 -16.22
CA ASP A 29 -15.91 19.90 -15.37
C ASP A 29 -16.89 19.43 -14.27
N ASN A 30 -16.70 18.22 -13.75
CA ASN A 30 -17.55 17.60 -12.74
C ASN A 30 -16.93 17.71 -11.33
N ALA A 31 -16.88 18.95 -10.82
CA ALA A 31 -16.16 19.29 -9.57
C ALA A 31 -16.59 18.45 -8.35
N LEU A 32 -17.87 18.12 -8.20
CA LEU A 32 -18.35 17.30 -7.07
C LEU A 32 -17.86 15.85 -7.15
N LEU A 33 -17.82 15.29 -8.36
CA LEU A 33 -17.26 13.96 -8.57
C LEU A 33 -15.75 13.99 -8.32
N GLY A 34 -15.04 15.00 -8.84
CA GLY A 34 -13.61 15.19 -8.59
C GLY A 34 -13.26 15.23 -7.10
N ALA A 35 -13.99 16.03 -6.32
CA ALA A 35 -13.81 16.10 -4.86
C ALA A 35 -13.96 14.73 -4.18
N LYS A 36 -15.00 13.96 -4.54
CA LYS A 36 -15.23 12.62 -3.96
C LYS A 36 -14.15 11.61 -4.37
N LEU A 37 -13.62 11.70 -5.59
CA LEU A 37 -12.55 10.83 -6.05
C LEU A 37 -11.24 11.17 -5.34
N SER A 38 -10.96 12.46 -5.13
CA SER A 38 -9.81 12.91 -4.31
C SER A 38 -9.90 12.39 -2.87
N ASP A 39 -11.06 12.55 -2.22
CA ASP A 39 -11.28 12.01 -0.87
C ASP A 39 -11.10 10.48 -0.82
N CYS A 40 -11.51 9.78 -1.88
CA CYS A 40 -11.33 8.33 -1.98
C CYS A 40 -9.85 7.94 -2.07
N ILE A 41 -9.06 8.67 -2.87
CA ILE A 41 -7.62 8.49 -3.01
C ILE A 41 -6.93 8.68 -1.65
N ASP A 42 -7.23 9.76 -0.93
CA ASP A 42 -6.63 10.07 0.37
C ASP A 42 -6.89 8.97 1.41
N ASN A 43 -8.12 8.44 1.43
CA ASN A 43 -8.49 7.33 2.30
C ASN A 43 -7.73 6.04 1.95
N LEU A 44 -7.57 5.72 0.67
CA LEU A 44 -6.83 4.54 0.21
C LEU A 44 -5.33 4.66 0.49
N GLN A 45 -4.74 5.84 0.28
CA GLN A 45 -3.34 6.10 0.60
C GLN A 45 -3.09 5.99 2.11
N THR A 46 -4.00 6.50 2.95
CA THR A 46 -3.94 6.35 4.40
C THR A 46 -3.99 4.87 4.81
N ALA A 47 -4.87 4.08 4.19
CA ALA A 47 -4.96 2.65 4.44
C ALA A 47 -3.68 1.91 4.01
N LEU A 48 -3.11 2.26 2.86
CA LEU A 48 -1.85 1.71 2.36
C LEU A 48 -0.68 1.96 3.33
N VAL A 49 -0.57 3.17 3.87
CA VAL A 49 0.47 3.50 4.87
C VAL A 49 0.31 2.65 6.13
N LYS A 50 -0.92 2.50 6.65
CA LYS A 50 -1.21 1.68 7.82
C LYS A 50 -0.88 0.20 7.61
N ILE A 51 -1.18 -0.34 6.43
CA ILE A 51 -0.87 -1.75 6.11
C ILE A 51 0.64 -1.92 5.90
N GLY A 52 1.30 -0.99 5.21
CA GLY A 52 2.74 -1.02 4.97
C GLY A 52 3.55 -1.02 6.27
N SER A 53 3.20 -0.16 7.23
CA SER A 53 3.87 -0.11 8.54
C SER A 53 3.78 -1.44 9.30
N GLN A 54 2.62 -2.11 9.25
CA GLN A 54 2.45 -3.43 9.86
C GLN A 54 3.30 -4.52 9.19
N VAL A 55 3.51 -4.43 7.87
CA VAL A 55 4.36 -5.38 7.13
C VAL A 55 5.83 -5.22 7.54
N GLU A 56 6.31 -3.99 7.68
CA GLU A 56 7.68 -3.72 8.12
C GLU A 56 7.94 -4.15 9.58
N VAL A 57 6.98 -3.92 10.48
CA VAL A 57 7.06 -4.43 11.86
C VAL A 57 7.14 -5.95 11.89
N GLY A 58 6.28 -6.63 11.13
CA GLY A 58 6.31 -8.10 11.03
C GLY A 58 7.64 -8.62 10.47
N ARG A 59 8.17 -7.97 9.43
CA ARG A 59 9.49 -8.30 8.86
C ARG A 59 10.61 -8.14 9.88
N ARG A 60 10.60 -7.07 10.68
CA ARG A 60 11.60 -6.83 11.73
C ARG A 60 11.54 -7.91 12.82
N ILE A 61 10.34 -8.24 13.33
CA ILE A 61 10.18 -9.31 14.32
C ILE A 61 10.75 -10.63 13.80
N ILE A 62 10.46 -11.00 12.54
CA ILE A 62 10.98 -12.23 11.95
C ILE A 62 12.52 -12.18 11.87
N LYS A 63 13.09 -11.06 11.42
CA LYS A 63 14.55 -10.88 11.34
C LYS A 63 15.21 -11.01 12.71
N ASP A 64 14.63 -10.41 13.74
CA ASP A 64 15.18 -10.39 15.10
C ASP A 64 14.94 -11.74 15.83
N SER A 65 13.95 -12.53 15.40
CA SER A 65 13.64 -13.86 15.95
C SER A 65 14.48 -14.99 15.35
N LEU A 66 15.16 -14.75 14.23
CA LEU A 66 16.04 -15.75 13.62
C LEU A 66 17.40 -15.71 14.34
N PRO A 67 17.90 -16.84 14.88
CA PRO A 67 19.21 -16.88 15.47
C PRO A 67 20.24 -16.45 14.41
N MET A 68 21.08 -15.47 14.72
CA MET A 68 22.27 -15.20 13.92
C MET A 68 23.05 -16.51 13.85
N ALA A 69 23.06 -17.15 12.67
CA ALA A 69 23.93 -18.30 12.44
C ALA A 69 25.36 -17.85 12.80
N PRO A 70 26.05 -18.53 13.73
CA PRO A 70 27.39 -18.13 14.09
C PRO A 70 28.26 -18.20 12.83
N ALA A 71 29.04 -17.15 12.60
CA ALA A 71 29.95 -17.01 11.45
C ALA A 71 31.09 -18.06 11.43
N SER A 72 31.01 -19.13 12.23
CA SER A 72 32.07 -20.12 12.47
C SER A 72 31.90 -21.44 11.70
N LEU A 73 31.02 -21.51 10.70
CA LEU A 73 30.79 -22.72 9.89
C LEU A 73 31.27 -22.57 8.44
N ALA A 74 32.27 -21.71 8.23
CA ALA A 74 33.11 -21.70 7.03
C ALA A 74 34.49 -22.27 7.40
N ILE A 75 34.57 -23.58 7.54
CA ILE A 75 35.83 -24.35 7.46
C ILE A 75 35.59 -25.49 6.49
#